data_AF-A0A1C5F228-F1
#
_entry.id   AF-A0A1C5F228-F1
#
_cell.length_a   1.000
_cell.length_b   1.000
_cell.length_c   1.000
_cell.angle_alpha   90.00
_cell.angle_beta   90.00
_cell.angle_gamma   90.00
#
_symmetry.space_group_name_H-M   'P 1'
#
loop_
_entity.id
_entity.type
_entity.pdbx_description
1 polymer ?
#
loop_
_entity_poly.entity_id
_entity_poly.type
_entity_poly.pdbx_seq_one_letter_code
_entity_poly.pdbx_strand_id
1 'polypeptide(L)'
;MQVNASFRRYRTQLMNFLWSVHKEAVTPDERELVEEARRDHHSVLAEAQMVASAAVLVELDGMTNALSRVYRRIMCLEEGNPDPDGSFDEIRADFVQLWERWEGMRAVMRADLGLGSVVGEPPAIGL
;
A
#
# COMPACT_ATOMS: atom_id res chain seq x y z
N MET A 1 13.26 10.05 1.14
CA MET A 1 12.04 9.50 0.52
C MET A 1 11.55 8.31 1.35
N GLN A 2 10.81 8.56 2.43
CA GLN A 2 10.34 7.52 3.37
C GLN A 2 9.01 6.89 2.97
N VAL A 3 8.34 7.44 1.96
CA VAL A 3 7.02 7.00 1.46
C VAL A 3 6.98 5.50 1.23
N ASN A 4 7.99 4.96 0.52
CA ASN A 4 7.96 3.54 0.24
C ASN A 4 8.10 2.66 1.50
N ALA A 5 8.79 3.15 2.53
CA ALA A 5 8.92 2.43 3.79
C ALA A 5 7.62 2.53 4.61
N SER A 6 6.98 3.69 4.67
CA SER A 6 5.75 3.90 5.44
C SER A 6 4.57 3.07 4.88
N PHE A 7 4.40 3.03 3.57
CA PHE A 7 3.39 2.16 2.93
C PHE A 7 3.63 0.67 3.23
N ARG A 8 4.88 0.21 3.18
CA ARG A 8 5.23 -1.18 3.52
C ARG A 8 4.93 -1.49 4.98
N ARG A 9 5.31 -0.60 5.89
CA ARG A 9 5.04 -0.74 7.33
C ARG A 9 3.54 -0.85 7.56
N TYR A 10 2.74 0.05 6.98
CA TYR A 10 1.29 0.04 7.15
C TYR A 10 0.65 -1.25 6.61
N ARG A 11 1.02 -1.68 5.38
CA ARG A 11 0.56 -2.97 4.83
C ARG A 11 0.90 -4.14 5.74
N THR A 12 2.12 -4.20 6.29
CA THR A 12 2.53 -5.27 7.20
C THR A 12 1.67 -5.28 8.47
N GLN A 13 1.42 -4.12 9.07
CA GLN A 13 0.58 -4.04 10.27
C GLN A 13 -0.87 -4.44 9.98
N LEU A 14 -1.43 -4.05 8.83
CA LEU A 14 -2.76 -4.51 8.42
C LEU A 14 -2.83 -6.04 8.27
N MET A 15 -1.82 -6.67 7.67
CA MET A 15 -1.77 -8.13 7.52
C MET A 15 -1.67 -8.83 8.89
N ASN A 16 -0.82 -8.33 9.79
CA ASN A 16 -0.70 -8.88 11.14
C ASN A 16 -2.02 -8.77 11.90
N PHE A 17 -2.67 -7.60 11.84
CA PHE A 17 -3.94 -7.36 12.51
C PHE A 17 -5.06 -8.25 11.96
N LEU A 18 -5.15 -8.42 10.63
CA LEU A 18 -6.10 -9.37 10.01
C LEU A 18 -5.91 -10.79 10.56
N TRP A 19 -4.67 -11.23 10.78
CA TRP A 19 -4.40 -12.54 11.39
C TRP A 19 -4.81 -12.60 12.87
N SER A 20 -4.65 -11.53 13.64
CA SER A 20 -5.10 -11.47 15.02
C SER A 20 -6.62 -11.49 15.12
N VAL A 21 -7.32 -10.80 14.20
CA VAL A 21 -8.78 -10.88 14.03
C VAL A 21 -9.22 -12.31 13.76
N HIS A 22 -8.58 -12.98 12.79
CA HIS A 22 -8.92 -14.36 12.43
C HIS A 22 -8.72 -15.37 13.57
N LYS A 23 -7.76 -15.11 14.46
CA LYS A 23 -7.46 -15.96 15.62
C LYS A 23 -8.29 -15.58 16.86
N GLU A 24 -9.19 -14.60 16.76
CA GLU A 24 -9.94 -14.04 17.88
C GLU A 24 -9.01 -13.59 19.03
N ALA A 25 -7.83 -13.07 18.67
CA ALA A 25 -6.74 -12.76 19.60
C ALA A 25 -6.36 -11.27 19.60
N VAL A 26 -7.27 -10.40 19.15
CA VAL A 26 -7.02 -8.95 19.04
C VAL A 26 -6.76 -8.34 20.40
N THR A 27 -5.63 -7.65 20.52
CA THR A 27 -5.25 -6.87 21.69
C THR A 27 -5.33 -5.36 21.41
N PRO A 28 -5.48 -4.53 22.46
CA PRO A 28 -5.40 -3.07 22.32
C PRO A 28 -4.08 -2.60 21.68
N ASP A 29 -2.96 -3.26 22.01
CA ASP A 29 -1.64 -2.93 21.48
C ASP A 29 -1.55 -3.21 19.98
N GLU A 30 -2.11 -4.32 19.49
CA GLU A 30 -2.16 -4.62 18.05
C GLU A 30 -3.00 -3.60 17.27
N ARG A 31 -4.12 -3.16 17.85
CA ARG A 31 -4.93 -2.09 17.27
C ARG A 31 -4.13 -0.78 17.20
N GLU A 32 -3.44 -0.41 18.28
CA GLU A 32 -2.63 0.81 18.31
C GLU A 32 -1.48 0.76 17.29
N LEU A 33 -0.83 -0.39 17.10
CA LEU A 33 0.24 -0.55 16.10
C LEU A 33 -0.25 -0.29 14.67
N VAL A 34 -1.48 -0.69 14.34
CA VAL A 34 -2.10 -0.38 13.05
C VAL A 34 -2.39 1.12 12.92
N GLU A 35 -2.95 1.74 13.96
CA GLU A 35 -3.29 3.17 13.94
C GLU A 35 -2.05 4.08 13.93
N GLU A 36 -0.98 3.70 14.63
CA GLU A 36 0.32 4.36 14.53
C GLU A 36 0.86 4.28 13.10
N ALA A 37 0.91 3.07 12.52
CA ALA A 37 1.40 2.89 11.15
C ALA A 37 0.55 3.64 10.11
N ARG A 38 -0.77 3.75 10.34
CA ARG A 38 -1.69 4.53 9.50
C ARG A 38 -1.42 6.02 9.59
N ARG A 39 -1.24 6.56 10.80
CA ARG A 39 -0.90 7.99 11.02
C ARG A 39 0.44 8.34 10.40
N ASP A 40 1.47 7.52 10.61
CA ASP A 40 2.79 7.69 10.00
C ASP A 40 2.70 7.67 8.48
N HIS A 41 1.94 6.72 7.92
CA HIS A 41 1.69 6.63 6.48
C HIS A 41 1.05 7.92 5.93
N HIS A 42 -0.01 8.42 6.56
CA HIS A 42 -0.68 9.65 6.13
C HIS A 42 0.23 10.88 6.24
N SER A 43 1.01 10.99 7.31
CA SER A 43 1.96 12.10 7.50
C SER A 43 2.99 12.14 6.36
N VAL A 44 3.64 11.00 6.10
CA VAL A 44 4.65 10.87 5.03
C VAL A 44 4.03 11.06 3.63
N LEU A 45 2.78 10.64 3.44
CA LEU A 45 2.05 10.86 2.18
C LEU A 45 1.79 12.35 1.94
N ALA A 46 1.36 13.09 2.96
CA ALA A 46 1.10 14.53 2.85
C ALA A 46 2.36 15.30 2.44
N GLU A 47 3.52 14.95 3.00
CA GLU A 47 4.81 15.53 2.58
C GLU A 47 5.13 15.19 1.12
N ALA A 48 4.91 13.94 0.70
CA ALA A 48 5.16 13.50 -0.67
C ALA A 48 4.24 14.22 -1.67
N GLN A 49 3.00 14.49 -1.29
CA GLN A 49 2.02 15.16 -2.14
C GLN A 49 2.45 16.58 -2.53
N MET A 50 3.30 17.23 -1.72
CA MET A 50 3.80 18.58 -1.99
C MET A 50 4.88 18.63 -3.07
N VAL A 51 5.57 17.50 -3.33
CA VAL A 51 6.79 17.48 -4.16
C VAL A 51 6.76 16.45 -5.29
N ALA A 52 5.87 15.46 -5.22
CA ALA A 52 5.76 14.41 -6.22
C ALA A 52 5.19 14.94 -7.55
N SER A 53 5.61 14.33 -8.66
CA SER A 53 5.01 14.61 -9.96
C SER A 53 3.57 14.12 -10.04
N ALA A 54 2.79 14.66 -10.98
CA ALA A 54 1.40 14.25 -11.19
C ALA A 54 1.26 12.73 -11.45
N ALA A 55 2.21 12.13 -12.18
CA ALA A 55 2.21 10.70 -12.44
C ALA A 55 2.41 9.89 -11.15
N VAL A 56 3.33 10.31 -10.27
CA VAL A 56 3.56 9.65 -8.98
C VAL A 56 2.37 9.85 -8.04
N LEU A 57 1.73 11.03 -8.05
CA LEU A 57 0.54 11.30 -7.24
C LEU A 57 -0.61 10.34 -7.54
N VAL A 58 -0.88 10.06 -8.83
CA VAL A 58 -1.93 9.11 -9.25
C VAL A 58 -1.70 7.72 -8.63
N GLU A 59 -0.46 7.25 -8.65
CA GLU A 59 -0.11 5.95 -8.08
C GLU A 59 -0.20 5.93 -6.56
N LEU A 60 0.28 7.00 -5.90
CA LEU A 60 0.19 7.16 -4.45
C LEU A 60 -1.25 7.17 -3.96
N ASP A 61 -2.10 8.01 -4.56
CA ASP A 61 -3.52 8.10 -4.22
C ASP A 61 -4.22 6.76 -4.48
N GLY A 62 -3.86 6.10 -5.57
CA GLY A 62 -4.33 4.76 -5.88
C GLY A 62 -4.02 3.74 -4.78
N MET A 63 -2.76 3.68 -4.34
CA MET A 63 -2.31 2.76 -3.31
C MET A 63 -2.92 3.11 -1.95
N THR A 64 -3.01 4.39 -1.58
CA THR A 64 -3.62 4.84 -0.33
C THR A 64 -5.11 4.50 -0.28
N ASN A 65 -5.84 4.67 -1.37
CA ASN A 65 -7.24 4.27 -1.47
C ASN A 65 -7.43 2.74 -1.32
N ALA A 66 -6.51 1.96 -1.90
CA ALA A 66 -6.55 0.50 -1.76
C ALA A 66 -6.28 0.06 -0.30
N LEU A 67 -5.28 0.65 0.35
CA LEU A 67 -4.99 0.38 1.77
C LEU A 67 -6.14 0.80 2.69
N SER A 68 -6.77 1.95 2.42
CA SER A 68 -7.92 2.43 3.18
C SER A 68 -9.13 1.49 3.07
N ARG A 69 -9.35 0.91 1.88
CA ARG A 69 -10.40 -0.10 1.67
C ARG A 69 -10.12 -1.38 2.45
N VAL A 70 -8.89 -1.89 2.41
CA VAL A 70 -8.49 -3.08 3.17
C VAL A 70 -8.63 -2.83 4.66
N TYR A 71 -8.15 -1.69 5.17
CA TYR A 71 -8.33 -1.29 6.57
C TYR A 71 -9.81 -1.32 6.98
N ARG A 72 -10.69 -0.66 6.21
CA ARG A 72 -12.14 -0.66 6.50
C ARG A 72 -12.69 -2.08 6.59
N ARG A 73 -12.38 -2.94 5.62
CA ARG A 73 -12.86 -4.33 5.59
C ARG A 73 -12.39 -5.12 6.81
N ILE A 74 -11.13 -4.94 7.22
CA ILE A 74 -10.59 -5.59 8.42
C ILE A 74 -11.33 -5.10 9.68
N MET A 75 -11.59 -3.80 9.79
CA MET A 75 -12.35 -3.25 10.93
C MET A 75 -13.78 -3.79 10.97
N CYS A 76 -14.48 -3.82 9.83
CA CYS A 76 -15.82 -4.40 9.75
C CYS A 76 -15.83 -5.88 10.15
N LEU A 77 -14.82 -6.65 9.72
CA LEU A 77 -14.68 -8.05 10.13
C LEU A 77 -14.42 -8.19 11.64
N GLU A 78 -13.55 -7.36 12.20
CA GLU A 78 -13.20 -7.36 13.63
C GLU A 78 -14.39 -7.00 14.52
N GLU A 79 -15.21 -6.04 14.09
CA GLU A 79 -16.42 -5.60 14.79
C GLU A 79 -17.58 -6.61 14.67
N GLY A 80 -17.38 -7.73 13.95
CA GLY A 80 -18.40 -8.76 13.74
C GLY A 80 -19.47 -8.38 12.71
N ASN A 81 -19.18 -7.40 11.85
CA ASN A 81 -20.08 -6.91 10.81
C ASN A 81 -19.40 -6.87 9.44
N PRO A 82 -18.88 -8.01 8.93
CA PRO A 82 -18.16 -8.04 7.66
C PRO A 82 -19.07 -7.67 6.48
N ASP A 83 -18.48 -7.04 5.47
CA ASP A 83 -19.15 -6.86 4.17
C ASP A 83 -19.53 -8.23 3.55
N PRO A 84 -20.40 -8.28 2.53
CA PRO A 84 -20.76 -9.52 1.85
C PRO A 84 -19.55 -10.31 1.29
N ASP A 85 -18.50 -9.62 0.89
CA ASP A 85 -17.20 -10.17 0.48
C ASP A 85 -16.12 -9.96 1.56
N GLY A 86 -16.50 -9.71 2.81
CA GLY A 86 -15.61 -9.30 3.89
C GLY A 86 -14.96 -10.44 4.67
N SER A 87 -14.91 -11.66 4.14
CA SER A 87 -14.29 -12.77 4.85
C SER A 87 -12.77 -12.61 4.96
N PHE A 88 -12.15 -13.31 5.92
CA PHE A 88 -10.70 -13.34 6.08
C PHE A 88 -9.98 -13.67 4.76
N ASP A 89 -10.45 -14.69 4.03
CA ASP A 89 -9.80 -15.14 2.80
C ASP A 89 -9.91 -14.13 1.67
N GLU A 90 -11.05 -13.44 1.56
CA GLU A 90 -11.27 -12.39 0.56
C GLU A 90 -10.40 -11.16 0.84
N ILE A 91 -10.35 -10.71 2.09
CA ILE A 91 -9.45 -9.61 2.48
C ILE A 91 -7.98 -10.02 2.30
N ARG A 92 -7.62 -11.26 2.61
CA ARG A 92 -6.26 -11.78 2.35
C ARG A 92 -5.92 -11.75 0.86
N ALA A 93 -6.88 -12.03 -0.03
CA ALA A 93 -6.67 -11.93 -1.47
C ALA A 93 -6.40 -10.49 -1.93
N ASP A 94 -6.99 -9.48 -1.28
CA ASP A 94 -6.67 -8.07 -1.58
C ASP A 94 -5.18 -7.76 -1.34
N PHE A 95 -4.52 -8.39 -0.37
CA PHE A 95 -3.10 -8.16 -0.11
C PHE A 95 -2.16 -8.66 -1.22
N VAL A 96 -2.64 -9.60 -2.04
CA VAL A 96 -1.98 -10.04 -3.27
C VAL A 96 -2.12 -8.94 -4.33
N GLN A 97 -3.33 -8.43 -4.53
CA GLN A 97 -3.57 -7.32 -5.47
C GLN A 97 -2.82 -6.04 -5.07
N LEU A 98 -2.70 -5.76 -3.77
CA LEU A 98 -1.88 -4.66 -3.25
C LEU A 98 -0.40 -4.83 -3.60
N TRP A 99 0.10 -6.06 -3.74
CA TRP A 99 1.49 -6.30 -4.14
C TRP A 99 1.73 -5.94 -5.61
N GLU A 100 0.82 -6.32 -6.50
CA GLU A 100 0.90 -5.99 -7.93
C GLU A 100 0.81 -4.47 -8.15
N ARG A 101 -0.13 -3.80 -7.46
CA ARG A 101 -0.24 -2.34 -7.50
C ARG A 101 1.03 -1.65 -7.01
N TRP A 102 1.62 -2.19 -5.94
CA TRP A 102 2.86 -1.70 -5.38
C TRP A 102 4.04 -1.82 -6.36
N GLU A 103 4.09 -2.90 -7.15
CA GLU A 103 5.08 -3.04 -8.24
C GLU A 103 4.92 -1.96 -9.32
N GLY A 104 3.69 -1.72 -9.76
CA GLY A 104 3.37 -0.65 -10.73
C GLY A 104 3.77 0.74 -10.23
N MET A 105 3.34 1.09 -9.01
CA MET A 105 3.69 2.37 -8.38
C MET A 105 5.21 2.57 -8.29
N ARG A 106 5.96 1.55 -7.87
CA ARG A 106 7.43 1.64 -7.81
C ARG A 106 8.05 1.84 -9.19
N ALA A 107 7.50 1.22 -10.23
CA ALA A 107 7.99 1.42 -11.59
C ALA A 107 7.83 2.88 -12.03
N VAL A 108 6.66 3.48 -11.78
CA VAL A 108 6.39 4.90 -12.07
C VAL A 108 7.32 5.81 -11.26
N MET A 109 7.46 5.59 -9.94
CA MET A 109 8.39 6.37 -9.11
C MET A 109 9.84 6.27 -9.59
N ARG A 110 10.28 5.10 -10.05
CA ARG A 110 11.63 4.94 -10.59
C ARG A 110 11.79 5.64 -11.93
N ALA A 111 10.79 5.58 -12.81
CA ALA A 111 10.80 6.30 -14.08
C ALA A 111 10.84 7.81 -13.87
N ASP A 112 10.10 8.33 -12.89
CA ASP A 112 10.09 9.75 -12.50
C ASP A 112 11.48 10.23 -12.06
N LEU A 113 12.27 9.37 -11.40
CA LEU A 113 13.66 9.63 -11.02
C LEU A 113 14.66 9.43 -12.17
N GLY A 114 14.21 9.11 -13.38
CA GLY A 114 15.08 8.76 -14.52
C GLY A 114 15.72 7.38 -14.44
N LEU A 115 15.23 6.51 -13.54
CA LEU A 115 15.74 5.15 -13.29
C LEU A 115 14.89 4.04 -13.98
N GLY A 116 13.96 4.45 -14.85
CA GLY A 116 13.15 3.57 -15.69
C GLY A 116 13.86 3.23 -17.00
N SER A 117 13.85 1.95 -17.37
CA SER A 117 14.55 1.38 -18.52
C SER A 117 14.44 2.21 -19.81
N VAL A 118 15.58 2.70 -20.32
CA VAL A 118 15.78 3.03 -21.73
C VAL A 118 15.79 1.71 -22.51
N VAL A 119 14.62 1.24 -22.95
CA VAL A 119 14.58 0.27 -24.05
C VAL A 119 14.54 1.08 -25.35
N GLY A 120 15.68 1.16 -26.02
CA GLY A 120 15.72 1.43 -27.46
C GLY A 120 16.58 2.60 -27.90
N GLU A 121 17.90 2.42 -27.92
CA GLU A 121 18.68 2.90 -29.06
C GLU A 121 19.77 1.85 -29.38
N PRO A 122 19.59 1.02 -30.43
CA PRO A 122 20.68 0.18 -30.89
C PRO A 122 21.81 1.07 -31.44
N PRO A 123 23.08 0.71 -31.23
CA PRO A 123 24.20 1.51 -31.72
C PRO A 123 24.09 1.64 -33.24
N ALA A 124 24.15 2.88 -33.72
CA ALA A 124 24.31 3.17 -35.14
C ALA A 124 25.62 2.53 -35.62
N ILE A 125 25.51 1.35 -36.25
CA ILE A 125 26.60 0.79 -37.03
C ILE A 125 26.64 1.63 -38.32
N GLY A 126 27.55 2.59 -38.34
CA GLY A 126 27.91 3.34 -39.53
C GLY A 126 28.44 2.40 -40.61
N LEU A 127 27.94 2.59 -41.83
CA LEU A 127 28.46 2.02 -43.07
C LEU A 127 29.79 2.68 -43.47
#